data_AF-A0A7R8CXC7-F1
#
_entry.id   AF-A0A7R8CXC7-F1
#
_cell.length_a   1.000
_cell.length_b   1.000
_cell.length_c   1.000
_cell.angle_alpha   90.00
_cell.angle_beta   90.00
_cell.angle_gamma   90.00
#
_symmetry.space_group_name_H-M   'P 1'
#
loop_
_entity.id
_entity.type
_entity.pdbx_description
1 polymer ?
#
loop_
_entity_poly.entity_id
_entity_poly.type
_entity_poly.pdbx_seq_one_letter_code
_entity_poly.pdbx_strand_id
1 'polypeptide(L)'
;MSCENIPEIELIIKASTIDGRRKGACLFCHEYFMDLYLLAELKTISLKITTVDMLKPPPDFRTNFEATPPPILIDNGVTVLENEKIERHIMKSIPGGHNLFVQDKEVASRIENIYSKFKLMLLKKDDTSKSNLLSHLRKVDEHLSQKGSRFLTGDTICCFDCELMPKLQHIRVAGHFFADFDIPETLESLWKYFGEMYQLDAFTQSCPADQDIINIYKLQQGTRMTKREELEQPSFTNTVPPF
;
A
#
# COMPACT_ATOMS: atom_id res chain seq x y z
N MET A 1 30.25 -12.24 -23.70
CA MET A 1 28.93 -12.37 -23.04
C MET A 1 28.48 -10.96 -22.74
N SER A 2 27.55 -10.42 -23.54
CA SER A 2 26.90 -9.15 -23.22
C SER A 2 26.18 -9.33 -21.89
N CYS A 3 26.46 -8.49 -20.89
CA CYS A 3 25.55 -8.35 -19.75
C CYS A 3 24.17 -8.06 -20.34
N GLU A 4 23.21 -8.98 -20.18
CA GLU A 4 21.82 -8.65 -20.45
C GLU A 4 21.47 -7.49 -19.52
N ASN A 5 21.23 -6.31 -20.09
CA ASN A 5 20.79 -5.16 -19.31
C ASN A 5 19.40 -5.51 -18.77
N ILE A 6 19.32 -5.71 -17.47
CA ILE A 6 18.05 -5.90 -16.75
C ILE A 6 17.17 -4.67 -17.04
N PRO A 7 15.91 -4.83 -17.49
CA PRO A 7 15.04 -3.70 -17.84
C PRO A 7 14.79 -2.81 -16.63
N GLU A 8 14.90 -1.49 -16.82
CA GLU A 8 14.54 -0.50 -15.80
C GLU A 8 13.04 -0.19 -15.91
N ILE A 9 12.34 -0.35 -14.79
CA ILE A 9 10.95 0.04 -14.62
C ILE A 9 10.93 1.26 -13.69
N GLU A 10 10.31 2.35 -14.13
CA GLU A 10 10.09 3.54 -13.32
C GLU A 10 8.64 3.57 -12.84
N LEU A 11 8.45 3.67 -11.51
CA LEU A 11 7.16 3.94 -10.90
C LEU A 11 7.16 5.36 -10.35
N ILE A 12 6.30 6.19 -10.93
CA ILE A 12 6.01 7.52 -10.39
C ILE A 12 4.95 7.36 -9.31
N ILE A 13 5.23 7.89 -8.11
CA ILE A 13 4.33 7.86 -6.96
C ILE A 13 4.01 9.28 -6.48
N LYS A 14 2.87 9.43 -5.78
CA LYS A 14 2.55 10.72 -5.14
C LYS A 14 3.56 11.01 -4.05
N ALA A 15 4.10 12.22 -4.03
CA ALA A 15 4.87 12.70 -2.90
C ALA A 15 3.95 13.01 -1.71
N SER A 16 4.56 13.12 -0.54
CA SER A 16 3.93 13.55 0.70
C SER A 16 3.34 14.94 0.52
N THR A 17 2.11 15.13 1.00
CA THR A 17 1.43 16.43 1.01
C THR A 17 1.93 17.34 2.14
N ILE A 18 2.90 16.88 2.93
CA ILE A 18 3.54 17.66 4.01
C ILE A 18 4.78 18.38 3.47
N ASP A 19 5.68 17.64 2.85
CA ASP A 19 7.02 18.14 2.45
C ASP A 19 7.28 18.12 0.94
N GLY A 20 6.37 17.55 0.14
CA GLY A 20 6.50 17.44 -1.31
C GLY A 20 7.65 16.55 -1.78
N ARG A 21 8.25 15.74 -0.88
CA ARG A 21 9.47 14.97 -1.17
C ARG A 21 9.38 13.51 -0.76
N ARG A 22 8.93 13.20 0.45
CA ARG A 22 8.78 11.80 0.89
C ARG A 22 7.72 11.09 0.06
N LYS A 23 7.68 9.76 0.15
CA LYS A 23 6.55 8.96 -0.34
C LYS A 23 5.24 9.37 0.33
N GLY A 24 4.21 9.64 -0.46
CA GLY A 24 2.86 9.93 0.01
C GLY A 24 2.05 8.66 0.28
N ALA A 25 0.93 8.81 0.98
CA ALA A 25 0.09 7.71 1.43
C ALA A 25 -0.97 7.27 0.40
N CYS A 26 -0.59 7.11 -0.87
CA CYS A 26 -1.50 6.56 -1.88
C CYS A 26 -1.43 5.03 -1.87
N LEU A 27 -2.56 4.36 -1.60
CA LEU A 27 -2.62 2.89 -1.52
C LEU A 27 -2.14 2.20 -2.81
N PHE A 28 -2.61 2.64 -3.98
CA PHE A 28 -2.18 2.06 -5.26
C PHE A 28 -0.69 2.30 -5.54
N CYS A 29 -0.14 3.46 -5.12
CA CYS A 29 1.30 3.68 -5.21
C CYS A 29 2.06 2.70 -4.30
N HIS A 30 1.56 2.45 -3.10
CA HIS A 30 2.17 1.52 -2.15
C HIS A 30 2.11 0.08 -2.70
N GLU A 31 0.94 -0.37 -3.14
CA GLU A 31 0.69 -1.70 -3.72
C GLU A 31 1.63 -1.99 -4.90
N TYR A 32 1.64 -1.14 -5.93
CA TYR A 32 2.49 -1.36 -7.11
C TYR A 32 3.98 -1.15 -6.83
N PHE A 33 4.34 -0.36 -5.82
CA PHE A 33 5.73 -0.29 -5.37
C PHE A 33 6.13 -1.63 -4.74
N MET A 34 5.31 -2.22 -3.87
CA MET A 34 5.60 -3.56 -3.33
C MET A 34 5.73 -4.59 -4.45
N ASP A 35 4.79 -4.64 -5.40
CA ASP A 35 4.85 -5.59 -6.51
C ASP A 35 6.16 -5.49 -7.29
N LEU A 36 6.54 -4.28 -7.69
CA LEU A 36 7.77 -4.05 -8.44
C LEU A 36 9.03 -4.28 -7.61
N TYR A 37 8.99 -3.99 -6.30
CA TYR A 37 10.13 -4.22 -5.41
C TYR A 37 10.45 -5.72 -5.34
N LEU A 38 9.43 -6.55 -5.16
CA LEU A 38 9.57 -8.01 -5.14
C LEU A 38 10.14 -8.55 -6.45
N LEU A 39 9.70 -8.00 -7.59
CA LEU A 39 10.27 -8.38 -8.90
C LEU A 39 11.72 -7.91 -9.05
N ALA A 40 12.07 -6.74 -8.52
CA ALA A 40 13.46 -6.26 -8.49
C ALA A 40 14.37 -7.14 -7.61
N GLU A 41 13.87 -7.67 -6.49
CA GLU A 41 14.61 -8.61 -5.63
C GLU A 41 14.93 -9.93 -6.35
N LEU A 42 14.05 -10.38 -7.26
CA LEU A 42 14.30 -11.52 -8.14
C LEU A 42 15.34 -11.21 -9.24
N LYS A 43 15.86 -9.98 -9.30
CA LYS A 43 16.81 -9.47 -10.31
C LYS A 43 16.27 -9.57 -11.73
N THR A 44 14.95 -9.55 -11.89
CA THR A 44 14.31 -9.56 -13.22
C THR A 44 14.12 -8.16 -13.79
N ILE A 45 14.08 -7.15 -12.92
CA ILE A 45 14.01 -5.72 -13.26
C ILE A 45 14.94 -4.89 -12.37
N SER A 46 15.29 -3.69 -12.84
CA SER A 46 15.77 -2.59 -11.98
C SER A 46 14.58 -1.69 -11.69
N LEU A 47 14.42 -1.24 -10.44
CA LEU A 47 13.30 -0.40 -10.03
C LEU A 47 13.78 1.02 -9.72
N LYS A 48 13.18 2.00 -10.40
CA LYS A 48 13.34 3.42 -10.13
C LYS A 48 12.03 3.98 -9.56
N ILE A 49 12.12 4.69 -8.44
CA ILE A 49 10.97 5.35 -7.82
C ILE A 49 11.12 6.86 -7.95
N THR A 50 10.10 7.50 -8.51
CA THR A 50 10.06 8.96 -8.67
C THR A 50 8.86 9.52 -7.92
N THR A 51 9.11 10.39 -6.93
CA THR A 51 8.04 11.08 -6.18
C THR A 51 7.64 12.37 -6.87
N VAL A 52 6.34 12.62 -7.03
CA VAL A 52 5.82 13.87 -7.60
C VAL A 52 4.90 14.59 -6.62
N ASP A 53 5.25 15.83 -6.29
CA ASP A 53 4.37 16.75 -5.56
C ASP A 53 3.25 17.23 -6.50
N MET A 54 2.03 16.76 -6.25
CA MET A 54 0.87 17.12 -7.07
C MET A 54 0.39 18.57 -6.85
N LEU A 55 0.84 19.26 -5.81
CA LEU A 55 0.60 20.70 -5.61
C LEU A 55 1.58 21.54 -6.42
N LYS A 56 2.78 21.03 -6.68
CA LYS A 56 3.85 21.68 -7.45
C LYS A 56 4.49 20.69 -8.43
N PRO A 57 3.71 20.15 -9.39
CA PRO A 57 4.25 19.15 -10.31
C PRO A 57 5.27 19.81 -11.26
N PRO A 58 6.23 19.04 -11.79
CA PRO A 58 7.12 19.54 -12.85
C PRO A 58 6.33 20.13 -14.02
N PRO A 59 6.84 21.18 -14.72
CA PRO A 59 6.11 21.89 -15.76
C PRO A 59 5.49 20.97 -16.83
N ASP A 60 6.25 19.95 -17.25
CA ASP A 60 5.85 19.04 -18.32
C ASP A 60 5.03 17.85 -17.83
N PHE A 61 4.84 17.68 -16.52
CA PHE A 61 4.15 16.51 -15.95
C PHE A 61 2.72 16.37 -16.50
N ARG A 62 1.97 17.47 -16.54
CA ARG A 62 0.58 17.45 -17.02
C ARG A 62 0.49 17.11 -18.51
N THR A 63 1.42 17.62 -19.30
CA THR A 63 1.48 17.38 -20.74
C THR A 63 1.89 15.93 -21.02
N ASN A 64 2.89 15.42 -20.29
CA ASN A 64 3.45 14.08 -20.49
C ASN A 64 2.49 12.96 -20.04
N PHE A 65 1.60 13.24 -19.08
CA PHE A 65 0.75 12.22 -18.44
C PHE A 65 -0.75 12.56 -18.50
N GLU A 66 -1.16 13.48 -19.37
CA GLU A 66 -2.56 13.85 -19.60
C GLU A 66 -3.31 14.25 -18.32
N ALA A 67 -2.61 14.90 -17.39
CA ALA A 67 -3.09 15.24 -16.05
C ALA A 67 -3.53 14.03 -15.17
N THR A 68 -3.17 12.80 -15.56
CA THR A 68 -3.41 11.60 -14.76
C THR A 68 -2.58 11.65 -13.48
N PRO A 69 -3.18 11.49 -12.29
CA PRO A 69 -2.42 11.43 -11.05
C PRO A 69 -1.69 10.09 -10.91
N PRO A 70 -0.55 10.03 -10.19
CA PRO A 70 0.12 8.77 -9.87
C PRO A 70 -0.80 7.75 -9.14
N PRO A 71 -0.52 6.44 -9.22
CA PRO A 71 0.69 5.83 -9.79
C PRO A 71 0.75 5.87 -11.32
N ILE A 72 1.95 6.03 -11.86
CA ILE A 72 2.23 5.92 -13.31
C ILE A 72 3.43 4.99 -13.47
N LEU A 73 3.31 3.99 -14.34
CA LEU A 73 4.38 3.06 -14.65
C LEU A 73 4.99 3.44 -16.00
N ILE A 74 6.32 3.46 -16.07
CA ILE A 74 7.09 3.66 -17.30
C ILE A 74 8.00 2.45 -17.49
N ASP A 75 7.84 1.78 -18.62
CA ASP A 75 8.62 0.61 -19.02
C ASP A 75 9.14 0.83 -20.44
N ASN A 76 10.44 1.07 -20.58
CA ASN A 76 11.10 1.27 -21.88
C ASN A 76 10.40 2.29 -22.80
N GLY A 77 9.92 3.41 -22.23
CA GLY A 77 9.20 4.46 -22.96
C GLY A 77 7.70 4.21 -23.15
N VAL A 78 7.19 3.05 -22.73
CA VAL A 78 5.75 2.80 -22.62
C VAL A 78 5.25 3.35 -21.29
N THR A 79 4.33 4.31 -21.36
CA THR A 79 3.69 4.91 -20.19
C THR A 79 2.33 4.26 -19.93
N VAL A 80 2.11 3.75 -18.73
CA VAL A 80 0.87 3.12 -18.29
C VAL A 80 0.27 3.94 -17.14
N LEU A 81 -0.92 4.51 -17.39
CA LEU A 81 -1.51 5.56 -16.56
C LEU A 81 -2.67 5.08 -15.65
N GLU A 82 -3.38 4.03 -16.05
CA GLU A 82 -4.56 3.54 -15.31
C GLU A 82 -4.20 2.33 -14.45
N ASN A 83 -4.67 2.30 -13.20
CA ASN A 83 -4.39 1.22 -12.23
C ASN A 83 -4.61 -0.19 -12.80
N GLU A 84 -5.77 -0.47 -13.39
CA GLU A 84 -6.06 -1.79 -13.99
C GLU A 84 -5.11 -2.15 -15.13
N LYS A 85 -4.60 -1.15 -15.86
CA LYS A 85 -3.61 -1.35 -16.92
C LYS A 85 -2.22 -1.54 -16.34
N ILE A 86 -1.85 -0.83 -15.26
CA ILE A 86 -0.59 -1.00 -14.54
C ILE A 86 -0.52 -2.44 -14.01
N GLU A 87 -1.53 -2.87 -13.26
CA GLU A 87 -1.64 -4.24 -12.74
C GLU A 87 -1.48 -5.29 -13.85
N ARG A 88 -2.24 -5.13 -14.94
CA ARG A 88 -2.17 -6.02 -16.10
C ARG A 88 -0.79 -6.01 -16.76
N HIS A 89 -0.13 -4.86 -16.81
CA HIS A 89 1.20 -4.71 -17.40
C HIS A 89 2.26 -5.40 -16.52
N ILE A 90 2.21 -5.22 -15.20
CA ILE A 90 3.09 -5.94 -14.27
C ILE A 90 2.89 -7.45 -14.42
N MET A 91 1.64 -7.93 -14.40
CA MET A 91 1.31 -9.34 -14.53
C MET A 91 1.80 -9.96 -15.85
N LYS A 92 1.63 -9.27 -17.00
CA LYS A 92 1.82 -9.87 -18.33
C LYS A 92 3.14 -9.52 -19.00
N SER A 93 3.65 -8.32 -18.76
CA SER A 93 4.79 -7.76 -19.50
C SER A 93 6.08 -7.81 -18.70
N ILE A 94 6.01 -7.76 -17.36
CA ILE A 94 7.20 -7.73 -16.50
C ILE A 94 7.63 -9.16 -16.12
N PRO A 95 8.91 -9.53 -16.27
CA PRO A 95 9.35 -10.89 -15.97
C PRO A 95 9.20 -11.22 -14.48
N GLY A 96 8.56 -12.35 -14.19
CA GLY A 96 8.18 -12.78 -12.84
C GLY A 96 6.76 -12.39 -12.43
N GLY A 97 6.13 -11.42 -13.10
CA GLY A 97 4.80 -10.92 -12.75
C GLY A 97 3.72 -12.01 -12.68
N HIS A 98 3.67 -12.91 -13.64
CA HIS A 98 2.69 -14.01 -13.66
C HIS A 98 2.73 -14.92 -12.41
N ASN A 99 3.87 -15.02 -11.71
CA ASN A 99 3.98 -15.79 -10.46
C ASN A 99 3.48 -15.00 -9.25
N LEU A 100 3.62 -13.68 -9.28
CA LEU A 100 3.16 -12.78 -8.22
C LEU A 100 1.63 -12.62 -8.27
N PHE A 101 1.06 -12.57 -9.47
CA PHE A 101 -0.37 -12.39 -9.70
C PHE A 101 -1.13 -13.72 -9.70
N VAL A 102 -1.35 -14.25 -8.50
CA VAL A 102 -2.08 -15.52 -8.26
C VAL A 102 -3.58 -15.32 -8.42
N GLN A 103 -4.28 -16.32 -8.98
CA GLN A 103 -5.74 -16.33 -9.04
C GLN A 103 -6.32 -17.10 -7.85
N ASP A 104 -6.84 -16.37 -6.86
CA ASP A 104 -7.54 -16.95 -5.71
C ASP A 104 -8.82 -16.17 -5.41
N LYS A 105 -9.97 -16.75 -5.80
CA LYS A 105 -11.29 -16.12 -5.58
C LYS A 105 -11.69 -16.09 -4.11
N GLU A 106 -11.20 -17.04 -3.31
CA GLU A 106 -11.49 -17.05 -1.88
C GLU A 106 -10.78 -15.88 -1.21
N VAL A 107 -9.46 -15.76 -1.42
CA VAL A 107 -8.68 -14.64 -0.86
C VAL A 107 -9.22 -13.30 -1.32
N ALA A 108 -9.51 -13.14 -2.62
CA ALA A 108 -10.09 -11.92 -3.16
C ALA A 108 -11.38 -11.53 -2.41
N SER A 109 -12.28 -12.49 -2.14
CA SER A 109 -13.52 -12.25 -1.41
C SER A 109 -13.29 -11.91 0.07
N ARG A 110 -12.26 -12.48 0.71
CA ARG A 110 -11.95 -12.21 2.13
C ARG A 110 -11.44 -10.79 2.36
N ILE A 111 -10.64 -10.27 1.42
CA ILE A 111 -10.03 -8.93 1.56
C ILE A 111 -10.88 -7.81 0.94
N GLU A 112 -11.89 -8.18 0.15
CA GLU A 112 -12.81 -7.24 -0.48
C GLU A 112 -13.48 -6.32 0.56
N ASN A 113 -13.75 -5.08 0.17
CA ASN A 113 -14.50 -4.10 0.96
C ASN A 113 -13.89 -3.66 2.30
N ILE A 114 -12.77 -4.23 2.77
CA ILE A 114 -12.10 -3.81 4.01
C ILE A 114 -11.87 -2.30 4.03
N TYR A 115 -11.30 -1.75 2.96
CA TYR A 115 -11.01 -0.33 2.88
C TYR A 115 -12.26 0.55 2.79
N SER A 116 -13.35 0.07 2.17
CA SER A 116 -14.60 0.83 2.13
C SER A 116 -15.27 0.89 3.51
N LYS A 117 -15.22 -0.20 4.28
CA LYS A 117 -15.67 -0.23 5.69
C LYS A 117 -14.81 0.68 6.56
N PHE A 118 -13.50 0.68 6.36
CA PHE A 118 -12.59 1.60 7.07
C PHE A 118 -12.93 3.06 6.80
N LYS A 119 -13.10 3.47 5.53
CA LYS A 119 -13.53 4.84 5.19
C LYS A 119 -14.86 5.22 5.83
N LEU A 120 -15.83 4.29 5.84
CA LEU A 120 -17.11 4.50 6.50
C LEU A 120 -16.96 4.67 8.01
N MET A 121 -16.07 3.90 8.63
CA MET A 121 -15.74 4.02 10.06
C MET A 121 -15.10 5.37 10.37
N LEU A 122 -14.16 5.85 9.56
CA LEU A 122 -13.58 7.20 9.75
C LEU A 122 -14.62 8.33 9.61
N LEU A 123 -15.64 8.14 8.79
CA LEU A 123 -16.72 9.12 8.62
C LEU A 123 -17.70 9.11 9.80
N LYS A 124 -18.12 7.93 10.26
CA LYS A 124 -19.16 7.78 11.28
C LYS A 124 -18.64 7.79 12.71
N LYS A 125 -17.50 7.12 12.94
CA LYS A 125 -16.82 6.97 14.23
C LYS A 125 -17.71 6.37 15.34
N ASP A 126 -18.73 5.60 14.95
CA ASP A 126 -19.67 4.94 15.86
C ASP A 126 -19.31 3.45 16.05
N ASP A 127 -19.82 2.83 17.11
CA ASP A 127 -19.54 1.42 17.43
C ASP A 127 -20.03 0.47 16.33
N THR A 128 -21.09 0.84 15.61
CA THR A 128 -21.62 0.03 14.52
C THR A 128 -20.63 -0.05 13.36
N SER A 129 -20.06 1.07 12.94
CA SER A 129 -19.07 1.12 11.86
C SER A 129 -17.73 0.51 12.27
N LYS A 130 -17.29 0.68 13.53
CA LYS A 130 -16.13 -0.03 14.10
C LYS A 130 -16.35 -1.55 14.09
N SER A 131 -17.50 -2.03 14.56
CA SER A 131 -17.86 -3.46 14.56
C SER A 131 -17.94 -4.03 13.14
N ASN A 132 -18.45 -3.26 12.18
CA ASN A 132 -18.50 -3.65 10.77
C ASN A 132 -17.10 -3.81 10.16
N LEU A 133 -16.16 -2.90 10.44
CA LEU A 133 -14.76 -3.07 10.03
C LEU A 133 -14.13 -4.29 10.71
N LEU A 134 -14.32 -4.43 12.02
CA LEU A 134 -13.78 -5.54 12.80
C LEU A 134 -14.26 -6.90 12.29
N SER A 135 -15.53 -7.02 11.88
CA SER A 135 -16.04 -8.26 11.29
C SER A 135 -15.34 -8.66 9.97
N HIS A 136 -14.83 -7.69 9.20
CA HIS A 136 -14.04 -7.99 8.00
C HIS A 136 -12.60 -8.38 8.36
N LEU A 137 -12.00 -7.71 9.36
CA LEU A 137 -10.68 -8.11 9.87
C LEU A 137 -10.70 -9.52 10.46
N ARG A 138 -11.78 -9.90 11.15
CA ARG A 138 -11.99 -11.28 11.64
C ARG A 138 -12.01 -12.31 10.51
N LYS A 139 -12.62 -12.00 9.37
CA LYS A 139 -12.61 -12.93 8.21
C LYS A 139 -11.19 -13.17 7.68
N VAL A 140 -10.33 -12.15 7.73
CA VAL A 140 -8.92 -12.29 7.34
C VAL A 140 -8.16 -13.11 8.37
N ASP A 141 -8.35 -12.82 9.66
CA ASP A 141 -7.76 -13.59 10.76
C ASP A 141 -8.16 -15.07 10.71
N GLU A 142 -9.45 -15.37 10.54
CA GLU A 142 -9.98 -16.72 10.36
C GLU A 142 -9.37 -17.42 9.14
N HIS A 143 -9.24 -16.72 8.01
CA HIS A 143 -8.60 -17.26 6.80
C HIS A 143 -7.14 -17.63 7.04
N LEU A 144 -6.35 -16.72 7.63
CA LEU A 144 -4.94 -16.96 7.98
C LEU A 144 -4.80 -18.11 8.97
N SER A 145 -5.67 -18.17 9.98
CA SER A 145 -5.70 -19.23 10.98
C SER A 145 -5.99 -20.61 10.35
N GLN A 146 -6.98 -20.67 9.46
CA GLN A 146 -7.37 -21.91 8.77
C GLN A 146 -6.31 -22.39 7.78
N LYS A 147 -5.67 -21.47 7.04
CA LYS A 147 -4.60 -21.80 6.11
C LYS A 147 -3.32 -22.21 6.82
N GLY A 148 -2.98 -21.57 7.94
CA GLY A 148 -1.75 -21.81 8.68
C GLY A 148 -0.47 -21.45 7.91
N SER A 149 -0.59 -20.67 6.83
CA SER A 149 0.52 -20.21 5.99
C SER A 149 1.04 -18.84 6.43
N ARG A 150 2.25 -18.50 5.99
CA ARG A 150 2.88 -17.20 6.29
C ARG A 150 2.11 -16.00 5.70
N PHE A 151 1.61 -16.13 4.48
CA PHE A 151 0.90 -15.08 3.72
C PHE A 151 -0.48 -15.59 3.25
N LEU A 152 -1.25 -14.73 2.57
CA LEU A 152 -2.66 -15.00 2.25
C LEU A 152 -2.90 -16.25 1.40
N THR A 153 -1.99 -16.56 0.48
CA THR A 153 -2.12 -17.71 -0.45
C THR A 153 -1.12 -18.84 -0.20
N GLY A 154 -0.16 -18.65 0.71
CA GLY A 154 0.91 -19.62 0.98
C GLY A 154 2.10 -18.98 1.69
N ASP A 155 3.28 -19.58 1.58
CA ASP A 155 4.49 -19.08 2.27
C ASP A 155 5.29 -18.05 1.46
N THR A 156 4.86 -17.78 0.23
CA THR A 156 5.42 -16.75 -0.66
C THR A 156 4.40 -15.63 -0.83
N ILE A 157 4.89 -14.39 -0.83
CA ILE A 157 4.08 -13.21 -1.03
C ILE A 157 3.48 -13.15 -2.45
N CYS A 158 2.26 -12.61 -2.57
CA CYS A 158 1.55 -12.45 -3.83
C CYS A 158 0.86 -11.06 -3.92
N CYS A 159 0.22 -10.78 -5.05
CA CYS A 159 -0.48 -9.51 -5.30
C CYS A 159 -1.54 -9.17 -4.22
N PHE A 160 -2.21 -10.17 -3.64
CA PHE A 160 -3.20 -9.93 -2.58
C PHE A 160 -2.57 -9.39 -1.30
N ASP A 161 -1.32 -9.79 -1.00
CA ASP A 161 -0.60 -9.28 0.17
C ASP A 161 -0.19 -7.82 -0.07
N CYS A 162 0.33 -7.51 -1.26
CA CYS A 162 0.65 -6.14 -1.71
C CYS A 162 -0.58 -5.22 -1.70
N GLU A 163 -1.78 -5.74 -1.95
CA GLU A 163 -3.04 -5.01 -1.87
C GLU A 163 -3.48 -4.79 -0.40
N LEU A 164 -3.41 -5.84 0.43
CA LEU A 164 -3.96 -5.83 1.78
C LEU A 164 -3.07 -5.10 2.79
N MET A 165 -1.75 -5.34 2.74
CA MET A 165 -0.79 -4.79 3.71
C MET A 165 -0.84 -3.25 3.81
N PRO A 166 -0.86 -2.48 2.71
CA PRO A 166 -1.07 -1.03 2.75
C PRO A 166 -2.37 -0.62 3.43
N LYS A 167 -3.48 -1.33 3.15
CA LYS A 167 -4.80 -1.04 3.74
C LYS A 167 -4.79 -1.27 5.25
N LEU A 168 -4.17 -2.36 5.68
CA LEU A 168 -4.02 -2.69 7.11
C LEU A 168 -3.19 -1.64 7.85
N GLN A 169 -2.10 -1.17 7.25
CA GLN A 169 -1.29 -0.10 7.85
C GLN A 169 -2.08 1.20 8.01
N HIS A 170 -2.85 1.57 7.00
CA HIS A 170 -3.75 2.73 7.08
C HIS A 170 -4.81 2.56 8.17
N ILE A 171 -5.39 1.36 8.31
CA ILE A 171 -6.35 1.04 9.37
C ILE A 171 -5.72 1.22 10.75
N ARG A 172 -4.50 0.71 10.98
CA ARG A 172 -3.80 0.87 12.26
C ARG A 172 -3.55 2.33 12.59
N VAL A 173 -2.88 3.06 11.69
CA VAL A 173 -2.43 4.43 11.96
C VAL A 173 -3.61 5.41 12.04
N ALA A 174 -4.45 5.45 11.02
CA ALA A 174 -5.54 6.42 10.96
C ALA A 174 -6.77 5.97 11.76
N GLY A 175 -6.99 4.66 11.96
CA GLY A 175 -8.04 4.18 12.86
C GLY A 175 -7.80 4.61 14.30
N HIS A 176 -6.58 4.41 14.80
CA HIS A 176 -6.16 4.87 16.12
C HIS A 176 -6.30 6.40 16.22
N PHE A 177 -5.68 7.15 15.31
CA PHE A 177 -5.63 8.61 15.36
C PHE A 177 -7.01 9.30 15.33
N PHE A 178 -7.92 8.87 14.43
CA PHE A 178 -9.17 9.59 14.19
C PHE A 178 -10.37 9.06 14.93
N ALA A 179 -10.32 7.81 15.39
CA ALA A 179 -11.49 7.10 15.86
C ALA A 179 -11.24 6.28 17.14
N ASP A 180 -10.05 6.30 17.73
CA ASP A 180 -9.72 5.46 18.90
C ASP A 180 -10.11 4.00 18.60
N PHE A 181 -9.62 3.51 17.47
CA PHE A 181 -9.83 2.16 16.98
C PHE A 181 -8.50 1.45 16.85
N ASP A 182 -8.30 0.45 17.69
CA ASP A 182 -7.17 -0.48 17.61
C ASP A 182 -7.65 -1.85 17.13
N ILE A 183 -6.79 -2.54 16.38
CA ILE A 183 -7.05 -3.93 15.98
C ILE A 183 -6.89 -4.81 17.24
N PRO A 184 -7.92 -5.57 17.66
CA PRO A 184 -7.83 -6.35 18.89
C PRO A 184 -6.70 -7.38 18.87
N GLU A 185 -5.97 -7.52 19.97
CA GLU A 185 -4.89 -8.51 20.13
C GLU A 185 -5.39 -9.96 20.00
N THR A 186 -6.70 -10.18 20.19
CA THR A 186 -7.35 -11.48 19.99
C THR A 186 -7.34 -11.96 18.53
N LEU A 187 -7.03 -11.10 17.56
CA LEU A 187 -6.86 -11.49 16.14
C LEU A 187 -5.41 -11.95 15.91
N GLU A 188 -5.03 -13.03 16.58
CA GLU A 188 -3.63 -13.49 16.68
C GLU A 188 -3.00 -13.82 15.32
N SER A 189 -3.76 -14.42 14.39
CA SER A 189 -3.23 -14.80 13.08
C SER A 189 -3.01 -13.58 12.20
N LEU A 190 -3.90 -12.59 12.30
CA LEU A 190 -3.71 -11.29 11.67
C LEU A 190 -2.51 -10.54 12.26
N TRP A 191 -2.29 -10.61 13.58
CA TRP A 191 -1.11 -10.00 14.21
C TRP A 191 0.20 -10.70 13.85
N LYS A 192 0.21 -12.02 13.70
CA LYS A 192 1.35 -12.75 13.12
C LYS A 192 1.64 -12.28 11.70
N TYR A 193 0.59 -12.11 10.89
CA TYR A 193 0.71 -11.55 9.53
C TYR A 193 1.24 -10.10 9.52
N PHE A 194 0.87 -9.25 10.48
CA PHE A 194 1.53 -7.96 10.69
C PHE A 194 3.03 -8.12 11.00
N GLY A 195 3.39 -9.08 11.82
CA GLY A 195 4.79 -9.41 12.13
C GLY A 195 5.59 -9.75 10.88
N GLU A 196 5.02 -10.58 10.00
CA GLU A 196 5.61 -10.91 8.69
C GLU A 196 5.69 -9.68 7.78
N MET A 197 4.61 -8.89 7.70
CA MET A 197 4.55 -7.64 6.94
C MET A 197 5.68 -6.67 7.30
N TYR A 198 5.96 -6.48 8.60
CA TYR A 198 7.01 -5.55 9.05
C TYR A 198 8.44 -6.06 8.87
N GLN A 199 8.63 -7.34 8.53
CA GLN A 199 9.93 -7.91 8.17
C GLN A 199 10.20 -7.90 6.66
N LEU A 200 9.21 -7.53 5.84
CA LEU A 200 9.38 -7.45 4.39
C LEU A 200 10.02 -6.13 3.99
N ASP A 201 11.16 -6.21 3.30
CA ASP A 201 11.79 -5.03 2.70
C ASP A 201 10.86 -4.36 1.68
N ALA A 202 10.16 -5.14 0.85
CA ALA A 202 9.15 -4.62 -0.06
C ALA A 202 8.15 -3.69 0.63
N PHE A 203 7.64 -4.07 1.81
CA PHE A 203 6.71 -3.25 2.59
C PHE A 203 7.40 -2.07 3.29
N THR A 204 8.52 -2.30 3.98
CA THR A 204 9.19 -1.24 4.76
C THR A 204 9.77 -0.14 3.87
N GLN A 205 10.25 -0.48 2.67
CA GLN A 205 10.75 0.48 1.70
C GLN A 205 9.63 1.28 1.02
N SER A 206 8.43 0.71 0.86
CA SER A 206 7.29 1.37 0.24
C SER A 206 6.36 2.09 1.22
N CYS A 207 6.38 1.74 2.51
CA CYS A 207 5.43 2.24 3.50
C CYS A 207 5.62 3.74 3.78
N PRO A 208 4.59 4.59 3.63
CA PRO A 208 4.67 6.01 3.99
C PRO A 208 4.84 6.17 5.51
N ALA A 209 5.28 7.36 5.94
CA ALA A 209 5.34 7.68 7.36
C ALA A 209 3.92 7.85 7.94
N ASP A 210 3.77 7.64 9.24
CA ASP A 210 2.48 7.74 9.93
C ASP A 210 1.85 9.12 9.73
N GLN A 211 2.66 10.19 9.77
CA GLN A 211 2.23 11.57 9.55
C GLN A 211 1.65 11.76 8.14
N ASP A 212 2.21 11.11 7.13
CA ASP A 212 1.75 11.19 5.74
C ASP A 212 0.43 10.45 5.56
N ILE A 213 0.23 9.32 6.27
CA ILE A 213 -1.06 8.60 6.34
C ILE A 213 -2.10 9.47 7.04
N ILE A 214 -1.79 10.07 8.19
CA ILE A 214 -2.73 10.92 8.93
C ILE A 214 -3.13 12.12 8.08
N ASN A 215 -2.15 12.78 7.43
CA ASN A 215 -2.41 13.99 6.66
C ASN A 215 -3.34 13.75 5.47
N ILE A 216 -3.21 12.63 4.76
CA ILE A 216 -4.10 12.36 3.62
C ILE A 216 -5.57 12.27 4.05
N TYR A 217 -5.86 11.71 5.23
CA TYR A 217 -7.22 11.67 5.78
C TYR A 217 -7.69 13.01 6.33
N LYS A 218 -6.79 13.82 6.93
CA LYS A 218 -7.11 15.21 7.30
C LYS A 218 -7.59 16.00 6.08
N LEU A 219 -6.83 15.94 4.99
CA LEU A 219 -7.17 16.63 3.74
C LEU A 219 -8.52 16.16 3.17
N GLN A 220 -8.80 14.86 3.19
CA GLN A 220 -10.10 14.31 2.76
C GLN A 220 -11.27 14.80 3.62
N GLN A 221 -11.04 15.08 4.91
CA GLN A 221 -12.03 15.64 5.84
C GLN A 221 -12.04 17.18 5.85
N GLY A 222 -11.32 17.84 4.93
CA GLY A 222 -11.24 19.31 4.86
C GLY A 222 -10.44 19.96 5.99
N THR A 223 -9.67 19.17 6.74
CA THR A 223 -8.82 19.65 7.84
C THR A 223 -7.41 19.92 7.33
N ARG A 224 -6.81 21.03 7.78
CA ARG A 224 -5.41 21.37 7.49
C ARG A 224 -4.52 20.97 8.65
N MET A 225 -3.27 20.64 8.36
CA MET A 225 -2.28 20.45 9.41
C MET A 225 -1.93 21.78 10.09
N THR A 226 -1.52 21.68 11.34
CA THR A 226 -0.87 22.79 12.03
C THR A 226 0.62 22.85 11.68
N LYS A 227 1.25 24.02 11.83
CA LYS A 227 2.71 24.17 11.65
C LYS A 227 3.53 23.21 12.51
N ARG A 228 3.02 22.83 13.69
CA ARG A 228 3.69 21.88 14.58
C ARG A 228 3.74 20.48 13.96
N GLU A 229 2.64 20.06 13.35
CA GLU A 229 2.52 18.75 12.70
C GLU A 229 3.34 18.68 11.40
N GLU A 230 3.49 19.80 10.68
CA GLU A 230 4.38 19.89 9.51
C GLU A 230 5.86 19.69 9.84
N LEU A 231 6.26 20.05 11.06
CA LEU A 231 7.65 19.94 11.54
C LEU A 231 7.91 18.62 12.28
N GLU A 232 6.91 17.75 12.39
CA GLU A 232 7.05 16.46 13.06
C GLU A 232 8.00 15.54 12.27
N GLN A 233 8.90 14.87 13.00
CA GLN A 233 9.80 13.90 12.37
C GLN A 233 9.01 12.67 11.92
N PRO A 234 9.30 12.12 10.73
CA PRO A 234 8.63 10.92 10.23
C PRO A 234 8.80 9.75 11.20
N SER A 235 7.68 9.11 11.57
CA SER A 235 7.65 7.86 12.35
C SER A 235 6.93 6.76 11.59
N PHE A 236 7.14 5.51 12.02
CA PHE A 236 6.54 4.34 11.41
C PHE A 236 5.99 3.41 12.49
N THR A 237 4.67 3.20 12.49
CA THR A 237 4.01 2.23 13.36
C THR A 237 4.25 0.82 12.82
N ASN A 238 5.25 0.12 13.36
CA ASN A 238 5.67 -1.20 12.89
C ASN A 238 5.90 -2.22 14.02
N THR A 239 5.36 -1.95 15.21
CA THR A 239 5.41 -2.88 16.34
C THR A 239 4.17 -3.76 16.37
N VAL A 240 4.34 -4.97 16.91
CA VAL A 240 3.26 -5.92 17.19
C VAL A 240 3.16 -6.15 18.71
N PRO A 241 1.98 -6.51 19.24
CA PRO A 241 1.84 -6.94 20.63
C PRO A 241 2.77 -8.11 20.97
N PRO A 242 3.19 -8.26 22.25
CA PRO A 242 3.95 -9.43 22.68
C PRO A 242 3.02 -10.66 22.71
N PHE A 243 3.38 -11.70 21.94
CA PHE A 243 2.70 -13.01 21.93
C PHE A 243 3.63 -14.10 22.46
#